data_AF-A0A2G6CYT3-F1
#
_entry.id   AF-A0A2G6CYT3-F1
#
_cell.length_a   1.000
_cell.length_b   1.000
_cell.length_c   1.000
_cell.angle_alpha   90.00
_cell.angle_beta   90.00
_cell.angle_gamma   90.00
#
_symmetry.space_group_name_H-M   'P 1'
#
loop_
_entity.id
_entity.type
_entity.pdbx_description
1 polymer ?
#
loop_
_entity_poly.entity_id
_entity_poly.type
_entity_poly.pdbx_seq_one_letter_code
_entity_poly.pdbx_strand_id
1 'polypeptide(L)'
;MSLIVRLVLIACLVFPSLASARVKLTEPVLDNLIESIQSLETWSEENKQKSQRLDDMDKGIESMSSAQMISDIKRAGVYNDISSLVKKHGFDSVEQWANVFERAMKAMMASVMTEQAARFKSQMNAQMEQIMNNPNLSKEQKQAMMQMMEQSRSIMQYGDDADPQDVADVRPYIDKFKAEMMKEADEDQHKQ
;
A
#
# COMPACT_ATOMS: atom_id res chain seq x y z
N MET A 1 -49.03 3.79 -42.46
CA MET A 1 -47.70 4.42 -42.62
C MET A 1 -47.23 4.93 -41.25
N SER A 2 -46.23 4.23 -40.69
CA SER A 2 -45.32 4.65 -39.62
C SER A 2 -45.86 5.05 -38.22
N LEU A 3 -46.52 4.12 -37.52
CA LEU A 3 -46.62 4.18 -36.04
C LEU A 3 -45.76 3.11 -35.34
N ILE A 4 -45.39 2.03 -36.04
CA ILE A 4 -44.52 0.97 -35.52
C ILE A 4 -43.04 1.43 -35.49
N VAL A 5 -42.66 2.44 -36.26
CA VAL A 5 -41.27 2.93 -36.34
C VAL A 5 -40.89 3.84 -35.16
N ARG A 6 -41.86 4.34 -34.38
CA ARG A 6 -41.57 5.23 -33.23
C ARG A 6 -41.35 4.50 -31.90
N LEU A 7 -41.65 3.20 -31.83
CA LEU A 7 -41.51 2.41 -30.60
C LEU A 7 -40.15 1.73 -30.45
N VAL A 8 -39.23 1.94 -31.40
CA VAL A 8 -37.87 1.38 -31.39
C VAL A 8 -36.82 2.40 -30.91
N LEU A 9 -37.20 3.65 -30.63
CA LEU A 9 -36.27 4.77 -30.36
C LEU A 9 -36.28 5.28 -28.91
N ILE A 10 -36.80 4.50 -27.96
CA ILE A 10 -36.63 4.74 -26.51
C ILE A 10 -36.03 3.48 -25.85
N ALA A 11 -34.95 2.97 -26.45
CA ALA A 11 -34.08 1.97 -25.83
C ALA A 11 -32.64 2.49 -25.73
N CYS A 12 -32.49 3.82 -25.63
CA CYS A 12 -31.23 4.45 -25.32
C CYS A 12 -31.15 4.73 -23.82
N LEU A 13 -30.11 4.13 -23.23
CA LEU A 13 -29.26 4.79 -22.23
C LEU A 13 -29.83 4.90 -20.81
N VAL A 14 -30.00 3.74 -20.18
CA VAL A 14 -29.59 3.63 -18.77
C VAL A 14 -28.75 2.36 -18.64
N PHE A 15 -27.57 2.37 -19.25
CA PHE A 15 -26.49 1.57 -18.67
C PHE A 15 -26.20 2.27 -17.35
N PRO A 16 -26.54 1.71 -16.17
CA PRO A 16 -25.93 2.21 -14.96
C PRO A 16 -24.43 2.12 -15.22
N SER A 17 -23.72 3.25 -15.16
CA SER A 17 -22.28 3.20 -15.03
C SER A 17 -22.02 2.22 -13.91
N LEU A 18 -21.46 1.05 -14.24
CA LEU A 18 -20.79 0.21 -13.27
C LEU A 18 -19.58 1.04 -12.82
N ALA A 19 -19.85 2.06 -12.01
CA ALA A 19 -18.86 2.57 -11.10
C ALA A 19 -18.54 1.33 -10.25
N SER A 20 -17.40 0.71 -10.51
CA SER A 20 -16.91 -0.38 -9.67
C SER A 20 -16.97 0.12 -8.26
N ALA A 21 -17.93 -0.40 -7.48
CA ALA A 21 -18.09 0.00 -6.10
C ALA A 21 -16.75 -0.31 -5.44
N ARG A 22 -16.11 0.73 -4.90
CA ARG A 22 -14.84 0.60 -4.19
C ARG A 22 -15.03 -0.47 -3.12
N VAL A 23 -14.18 -1.50 -3.13
CA VAL A 23 -14.24 -2.58 -2.13
C VAL A 23 -14.09 -1.96 -0.75
N LYS A 24 -15.09 -2.14 0.11
CA LYS A 24 -15.02 -1.67 1.49
C LYS A 24 -14.01 -2.51 2.26
N LEU A 25 -13.26 -1.90 3.18
CA LEU A 25 -12.30 -2.61 4.03
C LEU A 25 -13.01 -3.32 5.19
N THR A 26 -14.04 -4.10 4.88
CA THR A 26 -14.74 -4.92 5.87
C THR A 26 -13.81 -5.97 6.46
N GLU A 27 -14.14 -6.48 7.64
CA GLU A 27 -13.41 -7.58 8.29
C GLU A 27 -13.00 -8.73 7.35
N PRO A 28 -13.90 -9.34 6.55
CA PRO A 28 -13.48 -10.43 5.66
C PRO A 28 -12.47 -10.00 4.59
N VAL A 29 -12.52 -8.75 4.14
CA VAL A 29 -11.58 -8.22 3.13
C VAL A 29 -10.20 -8.03 3.74
N LEU A 30 -10.13 -7.54 4.97
CA LEU A 30 -8.86 -7.36 5.69
C LEU A 30 -8.24 -8.70 6.10
N ASP A 31 -9.06 -9.67 6.51
CA ASP A 31 -8.61 -11.04 6.80
C ASP A 31 -8.06 -11.71 5.53
N ASN A 32 -8.81 -11.66 4.43
CA ASN A 32 -8.34 -12.18 3.14
C ASN A 32 -7.07 -11.48 2.66
N LEU A 33 -6.93 -10.17 2.92
CA LEU A 33 -5.69 -9.44 2.61
C LEU A 33 -4.51 -10.02 3.39
N ILE A 34 -4.64 -10.21 4.70
CA ILE A 34 -3.59 -10.78 5.56
C ILE A 34 -3.22 -12.20 5.10
N GLU A 35 -4.21 -13.05 4.86
CA GLU A 35 -3.99 -14.43 4.38
C GLU A 35 -3.33 -14.47 2.99
N SER A 36 -3.65 -13.51 2.12
CA SER A 36 -3.01 -13.39 0.82
C SER A 36 -1.53 -12.98 0.91
N ILE A 37 -1.15 -12.18 1.91
CA ILE A 37 0.25 -11.79 2.16
C ILE A 37 1.05 -13.03 2.60
N GLN A 38 0.53 -13.81 3.56
CA GLN A 38 1.15 -15.08 3.98
C GLN A 38 1.32 -16.08 2.83
N SER A 39 0.32 -16.16 1.95
CA SER A 39 0.39 -17.01 0.76
C SER A 39 1.44 -16.52 -0.22
N LEU A 40 1.60 -15.20 -0.35
CA LEU A 40 2.61 -14.59 -1.21
C LEU A 40 4.02 -14.86 -0.69
N GLU A 41 4.23 -14.84 0.62
CA GLU A 41 5.48 -15.24 1.27
C GLU A 41 5.82 -16.70 0.97
N THR A 42 4.86 -17.61 1.19
CA THR A 42 5.03 -19.04 0.85
C THR A 42 5.38 -19.21 -0.62
N TRP A 43 4.67 -18.51 -1.51
CA TRP A 43 4.95 -18.55 -2.95
C TRP A 43 6.36 -18.02 -3.27
N SER A 44 6.80 -16.94 -2.61
CA SER A 44 8.14 -16.35 -2.77
C SER A 44 9.23 -17.38 -2.43
N GLU A 45 9.08 -18.09 -1.30
CA GLU A 45 10.01 -19.13 -0.86
C GLU A 45 10.09 -20.31 -1.83
N GLU A 46 8.95 -20.75 -2.36
CA GLU A 46 8.86 -21.83 -3.34
C GLU A 46 9.38 -21.40 -4.72
N ASN A 47 9.34 -20.10 -5.04
CA ASN A 47 9.65 -19.55 -6.36
C ASN A 47 10.82 -18.57 -6.32
N LYS A 48 11.88 -18.85 -5.55
CA LYS A 48 13.01 -17.93 -5.29
C LYS A 48 13.54 -17.18 -6.51
N GLN A 49 13.75 -17.86 -7.65
CA GLN A 49 14.23 -17.21 -8.88
C GLN A 49 13.24 -16.19 -9.45
N LYS A 50 11.94 -16.45 -9.32
CA LYS A 50 10.89 -15.52 -9.74
C LYS A 50 10.73 -14.39 -8.73
N SER A 51 10.80 -14.71 -7.45
CA SER A 51 10.67 -13.73 -6.37
C SER A 51 11.84 -12.76 -6.33
N GLN A 52 13.05 -13.21 -6.61
CA GLN A 52 14.23 -12.34 -6.68
C GLN A 52 14.04 -11.18 -7.67
N ARG A 53 13.27 -11.38 -8.76
CA ARG A 53 12.96 -10.29 -9.70
C ARG A 53 12.03 -9.22 -9.13
N LEU A 54 11.26 -9.53 -8.09
CA LEU A 54 10.50 -8.56 -7.29
C LEU A 54 11.41 -7.92 -6.23
N ASP A 55 12.29 -8.69 -5.60
CA ASP A 55 13.21 -8.19 -4.56
C ASP A 55 14.24 -7.18 -5.08
N ASP A 56 14.64 -7.33 -6.35
CA ASP A 56 15.55 -6.42 -7.05
C ASP A 56 14.90 -5.05 -7.39
N MET A 57 13.61 -4.87 -7.07
CA MET A 57 12.85 -3.65 -7.35
C MET A 57 12.91 -2.65 -6.18
N ASP A 58 12.51 -1.41 -6.42
CA ASP A 58 12.59 -0.34 -5.41
C ASP A 58 11.79 -0.71 -4.14
N LYS A 59 12.40 -0.49 -2.98
CA LYS A 59 11.80 -0.74 -1.65
C LYS A 59 11.38 0.56 -0.95
N GLY A 60 11.45 1.69 -1.65
CA GLY A 60 10.98 2.98 -1.17
C GLY A 60 9.45 3.03 -0.99
N ILE A 61 8.97 4.11 -0.39
CA ILE A 61 7.53 4.33 -0.11
C ILE A 61 6.66 4.26 -1.38
N GLU A 62 7.23 4.56 -2.54
CA GLU A 62 6.55 4.48 -3.84
C GLU A 62 6.15 3.04 -4.20
N SER A 63 6.91 2.04 -3.74
CA SER A 63 6.61 0.61 -3.96
C SER A 63 5.34 0.14 -3.24
N MET A 64 4.92 0.87 -2.20
CA MET A 64 3.69 0.59 -1.47
C MET A 64 2.45 1.05 -2.23
N SER A 65 2.61 1.90 -3.27
CA SER A 65 1.50 2.31 -4.12
C SER A 65 1.02 1.15 -4.99
N SER A 66 -0.30 1.06 -5.16
CA SER A 66 -0.90 0.00 -5.98
C SER A 66 -0.37 0.03 -7.41
N ALA A 67 -0.22 1.21 -8.00
CA ALA A 67 0.29 1.39 -9.37
C ALA A 67 1.71 0.82 -9.54
N GLN A 68 2.60 1.11 -8.59
CA GLN A 68 3.97 0.63 -8.63
C GLN A 68 4.02 -0.89 -8.41
N MET A 69 3.31 -1.40 -7.41
CA MET A 69 3.18 -2.84 -7.16
C MET A 69 2.69 -3.62 -8.39
N ILE A 70 1.66 -3.12 -9.09
CA ILE A 70 1.14 -3.74 -10.32
C ILE A 70 2.19 -3.70 -11.44
N SER A 71 2.87 -2.56 -11.60
CA SER A 71 3.98 -2.43 -12.56
C SER A 71 5.06 -3.48 -12.31
N ASP A 72 5.38 -3.69 -11.04
CA ASP A 72 6.51 -4.50 -10.61
C ASP A 72 6.23 -5.99 -10.78
N ILE A 73 5.03 -6.41 -10.38
CA ILE A 73 4.50 -7.74 -10.66
C ILE A 73 4.49 -8.06 -12.16
N LYS A 74 4.10 -7.08 -13.01
CA LYS A 74 4.11 -7.25 -14.47
C LYS A 74 5.53 -7.35 -15.02
N ARG A 75 6.45 -6.49 -14.56
CA ARG A 75 7.84 -6.45 -15.00
C ARG A 75 8.61 -7.71 -14.62
N ALA A 76 8.36 -8.24 -13.43
CA ALA A 76 8.92 -9.50 -12.97
C ALA A 76 8.34 -10.73 -13.72
N GLY A 77 7.30 -10.55 -14.55
CA GLY A 77 6.71 -11.63 -15.35
C GLY A 77 5.94 -12.65 -14.51
N VAL A 78 5.45 -12.25 -13.33
CA VAL A 78 4.78 -13.13 -12.34
C VAL A 78 3.31 -12.81 -12.17
N TYR A 79 2.77 -11.89 -12.98
CA TYR A 79 1.37 -11.44 -12.86
C TYR A 79 0.35 -12.58 -12.84
N ASN A 80 0.50 -13.62 -13.67
CA ASN A 80 -0.44 -14.75 -13.69
C ASN A 80 -0.35 -15.60 -12.41
N ASP A 81 0.86 -15.75 -11.86
CA ASP A 81 1.09 -16.48 -10.62
C ASP A 81 0.41 -15.73 -9.46
N ILE A 82 0.66 -14.42 -9.36
CA ILE A 82 0.05 -13.56 -8.32
C ILE A 82 -1.46 -13.44 -8.50
N SER A 83 -1.94 -13.29 -9.74
CA SER A 83 -3.38 -13.23 -10.05
C SER A 83 -4.10 -14.49 -9.58
N SER A 84 -3.51 -15.67 -9.80
CA SER A 84 -4.07 -16.94 -9.34
C SER A 84 -4.07 -17.04 -7.82
N LEU A 85 -3.05 -16.50 -7.15
CA LEU A 85 -2.92 -16.48 -5.71
C LEU A 85 -3.97 -15.57 -5.07
N VAL A 86 -4.05 -14.29 -5.46
CA VAL A 86 -4.98 -13.33 -4.85
C VAL A 86 -6.44 -13.71 -5.11
N LYS A 87 -6.74 -14.36 -6.24
CA LYS A 87 -8.08 -14.90 -6.52
C LYS A 87 -8.52 -16.00 -5.56
N LYS A 88 -7.60 -16.82 -5.05
CA LYS A 88 -7.91 -17.83 -4.02
C LYS A 88 -8.38 -17.17 -2.71
N HIS A 89 -7.95 -15.93 -2.48
CA HIS A 89 -8.31 -15.09 -1.33
C HIS A 89 -9.50 -14.16 -1.64
N GLY A 90 -10.24 -14.41 -2.72
CA GLY A 90 -11.47 -13.67 -3.02
C GLY A 90 -11.27 -12.28 -3.64
N PHE A 91 -10.05 -11.94 -4.09
CA PHE A 91 -9.81 -10.74 -4.89
C PHE A 91 -10.08 -11.01 -6.37
N ASP A 92 -10.76 -10.10 -7.06
CA ASP A 92 -11.08 -10.25 -8.49
C ASP A 92 -9.84 -10.15 -9.39
N SER A 93 -8.84 -9.40 -8.96
CA SER A 93 -7.59 -9.17 -9.71
C SER A 93 -6.43 -8.71 -8.83
N VAL A 94 -5.23 -8.72 -9.40
CA VAL A 94 -4.03 -8.12 -8.78
C VAL A 94 -4.25 -6.63 -8.51
N GLU A 95 -4.93 -5.93 -9.43
CA GLU A 95 -5.23 -4.50 -9.28
C GLU A 95 -6.16 -4.23 -8.09
N GLN A 96 -7.20 -5.04 -7.89
CA GLN A 96 -8.09 -4.89 -6.73
C GLN A 96 -7.35 -5.17 -5.42
N TRP A 97 -6.56 -6.25 -5.40
CA TRP A 97 -5.73 -6.62 -4.26
C TRP A 97 -4.72 -5.52 -3.90
N ALA A 98 -3.95 -5.03 -4.88
CA ALA A 98 -2.96 -3.97 -4.67
C ALA A 98 -3.61 -2.66 -4.19
N ASN A 99 -4.81 -2.33 -4.69
CA ASN A 99 -5.55 -1.16 -4.22
C ASN A 99 -6.02 -1.32 -2.75
N VAL A 100 -6.51 -2.50 -2.39
CA VAL A 100 -6.91 -2.82 -1.01
C VAL A 100 -5.70 -2.78 -0.08
N PHE A 101 -4.56 -3.33 -0.50
CA PHE A 101 -3.29 -3.26 0.22
C PHE A 101 -2.85 -1.81 0.47
N GLU A 102 -2.74 -1.00 -0.58
CA GLU A 102 -2.32 0.41 -0.48
C GLU A 102 -3.18 1.17 0.54
N ARG A 103 -4.51 1.03 0.42
CA ARG A 103 -5.47 1.72 1.30
C ARG A 103 -5.36 1.25 2.75
N ALA A 104 -5.24 -0.06 2.98
CA ALA A 104 -5.07 -0.60 4.32
C ALA A 104 -3.79 -0.06 4.98
N MET A 105 -2.68 0.01 4.22
CA MET A 105 -1.42 0.56 4.71
C MET A 105 -1.50 2.06 5.01
N LYS A 106 -2.12 2.86 4.13
CA LYS A 106 -2.37 4.28 4.38
C LYS A 106 -3.21 4.51 5.63
N ALA A 107 -4.31 3.77 5.76
CA ALA A 107 -5.23 3.84 6.89
C ALA A 107 -4.56 3.46 8.23
N MET A 108 -3.71 2.43 8.21
CA MET A 108 -2.92 2.03 9.36
C MET A 108 -1.90 3.11 9.74
N MET A 109 -1.18 3.67 8.76
CA MET A 109 -0.21 4.75 9.00
C MET A 109 -0.90 5.98 9.60
N ALA A 110 -2.03 6.40 9.03
CA ALA A 110 -2.85 7.48 9.55
C ALA A 110 -3.31 7.21 10.99
N SER A 111 -3.71 5.97 11.30
CA SER A 111 -4.16 5.60 12.65
C SER A 111 -3.05 5.72 13.70
N VAL A 112 -1.84 5.28 13.38
CA VAL A 112 -0.66 5.37 14.28
C VAL A 112 -0.28 6.83 14.55
N MET A 113 -0.56 7.73 13.60
CA MET A 113 -0.12 9.12 13.60
C MET A 113 -1.03 10.08 14.42
N THR A 114 -2.21 9.68 14.86
CA THR A 114 -3.30 10.64 15.20
C THR A 114 -3.15 11.49 16.49
N GLU A 115 -2.22 11.22 17.40
CA GLU A 115 -1.93 12.14 18.53
C GLU A 115 -0.48 12.64 18.58
N GLN A 116 0.47 11.83 18.11
CA GLN A 116 1.90 12.17 18.17
C GLN A 116 2.40 12.86 16.89
N ALA A 117 1.69 12.78 15.75
CA ALA A 117 2.20 13.30 14.48
C ALA A 117 2.41 14.80 14.48
N ALA A 118 1.55 15.60 15.11
CA ALA A 118 1.73 17.05 15.16
C ALA A 118 3.02 17.42 15.93
N ARG A 119 3.25 16.78 17.08
CA ARG A 119 4.46 16.97 17.89
C ARG A 119 5.70 16.45 17.15
N PHE A 120 5.61 15.27 16.55
CA PHE A 120 6.70 14.66 15.80
C PHE A 120 7.08 15.48 14.57
N LYS A 121 6.10 15.97 13.80
CA LYS A 121 6.29 16.87 12.66
C LYS A 121 6.99 18.16 13.08
N SER A 122 6.59 18.74 14.21
CA SER A 122 7.26 19.91 14.77
C SER A 122 8.71 19.60 15.17
N GLN A 123 8.97 18.44 15.80
CA GLN A 123 10.32 18.02 16.18
C GLN A 123 11.21 17.78 14.97
N MET A 124 10.69 17.15 13.93
CA MET A 124 11.43 16.89 12.69
C MET A 124 11.79 18.20 11.98
N ASN A 125 10.88 19.18 11.91
CA ASN A 125 11.19 20.49 11.35
C ASN A 125 12.29 21.21 12.15
N ALA A 126 12.24 21.14 13.49
CA ALA A 126 13.28 21.73 14.34
C ALA A 126 14.65 21.04 14.16
N GLN A 127 14.68 19.71 14.04
CA GLN A 127 15.91 18.97 13.77
C GLN A 127 16.52 19.32 12.40
N MET A 128 15.68 19.55 11.38
CA MET A 128 16.12 19.98 10.06
C MET A 128 16.84 21.33 10.13
N GLU A 129 16.25 22.29 10.84
CA GLU A 129 16.85 23.61 11.05
C GLU A 129 18.17 23.52 11.82
N GLN A 130 18.25 22.65 12.84
CA GLN A 130 19.49 22.41 13.58
C GLN A 130 20.61 21.85 12.69
N ILE A 131 20.31 20.88 11.82
CA ILE A 131 21.30 20.30 10.89
C ILE A 131 21.81 21.36 9.92
N MET A 132 20.91 22.18 9.37
CA MET A 132 21.27 23.27 8.45
C MET A 132 22.20 24.28 9.12
N ASN A 133 21.89 24.66 10.36
CA ASN A 133 22.61 25.70 11.09
C ASN A 133 23.85 25.19 11.85
N ASN A 134 24.06 23.87 11.94
CA ASN A 134 25.21 23.31 12.66
C ASN A 134 26.53 23.60 11.89
N PRO A 135 27.46 24.40 12.45
CA PRO A 135 28.72 24.71 11.77
C PRO A 135 29.72 23.54 11.80
N ASN A 136 29.49 22.53 12.64
CA ASN A 136 30.38 21.38 12.81
C ASN A 136 30.14 20.26 11.79
N LEU A 137 29.12 20.38 10.94
CA LEU A 137 28.81 19.40 9.90
C LEU A 137 29.33 19.89 8.54
N SER A 138 30.00 18.99 7.82
CA SER A 138 30.37 19.24 6.42
C SER A 138 29.11 19.36 5.54
N LYS A 139 29.27 19.94 4.34
CA LYS A 139 28.17 20.06 3.38
C LYS A 139 27.60 18.69 3.00
N GLU A 140 28.49 17.72 2.78
CA GLU A 140 28.14 16.34 2.41
C GLU A 140 27.40 15.64 3.56
N GLN A 141 27.85 15.83 4.81
CA GLN A 141 27.20 15.28 5.99
C GLN A 141 25.79 15.86 6.17
N LYS A 142 25.64 17.19 6.01
CA LYS A 142 24.30 17.83 6.03
C LYS A 142 23.40 17.23 4.96
N GLN A 143 23.91 17.08 3.73
CA GLN A 143 23.11 16.57 2.62
C GLN A 143 22.65 15.13 2.84
N ALA A 144 23.52 14.26 3.35
CA ALA A 144 23.15 12.88 3.68
C ALA A 144 22.08 12.84 4.79
N MET A 145 22.26 13.64 5.86
CA MET A 145 21.28 13.71 6.96
C MET A 145 19.93 14.24 6.48
N MET A 146 19.92 15.25 5.62
CA MET A 146 18.69 15.79 5.02
C MET A 146 17.95 14.75 4.18
N GLN A 147 18.67 13.97 3.37
CA GLN A 147 18.07 12.91 2.56
C GLN A 147 17.38 11.86 3.43
N MET A 148 18.03 11.43 4.52
CA MET A 148 17.44 10.48 5.47
C MET A 148 16.18 11.05 6.15
N MET A 149 16.21 12.33 6.53
CA MET A 149 15.03 13.00 7.10
C MET A 149 13.89 13.15 6.09
N GLU A 150 14.19 13.40 4.82
CA GLU A 150 13.17 13.51 3.78
C GLU A 150 12.51 12.15 3.51
N GLN A 151 13.28 11.06 3.47
CA GLN A 151 12.71 9.71 3.39
C GLN A 151 11.79 9.41 4.59
N SER A 152 12.24 9.78 5.79
CA SER A 152 11.42 9.62 7.02
C SER A 152 10.15 10.46 6.95
N ARG A 153 10.21 11.67 6.39
CA ARG A 153 9.05 12.53 6.14
C ARG A 153 8.06 11.87 5.18
N SER A 154 8.53 11.37 4.04
CA SER A 154 7.68 10.73 3.04
C SER A 154 6.94 9.51 3.59
N ILE A 155 7.60 8.70 4.44
CA ILE A 155 6.97 7.56 5.11
C ILE A 155 5.81 8.03 6.01
N MET A 156 5.99 9.12 6.76
CA MET A 156 4.93 9.64 7.60
C MET A 156 3.77 10.22 6.81
N GLN A 157 4.08 10.94 5.74
CA GLN A 157 3.08 11.56 4.88
C GLN A 157 2.30 10.56 4.04
N TYR A 158 2.76 9.32 3.95
CA TYR A 158 2.07 8.26 3.22
C TYR A 158 0.64 8.04 3.71
N GLY A 159 0.36 8.25 5.01
CA GLY A 159 -0.98 8.16 5.58
C GLY A 159 -1.81 9.45 5.50
N ASP A 160 -1.24 10.59 5.10
CA ASP A 160 -1.90 11.90 5.18
C ASP A 160 -3.15 11.98 4.28
N ASP A 161 -3.18 11.20 3.19
CA ASP A 161 -4.30 11.13 2.23
C ASP A 161 -5.23 9.92 2.46
N ALA A 162 -5.11 9.22 3.59
CA ALA A 162 -5.94 8.07 3.90
C ALA A 162 -7.43 8.45 3.99
N ASP A 163 -8.29 7.60 3.41
CA ASP A 163 -9.73 7.77 3.51
C ASP A 163 -10.19 7.60 4.98
N PRO A 164 -10.94 8.55 5.57
CA PRO A 164 -11.38 8.44 6.97
C PRO A 164 -12.20 7.18 7.28
N GLN A 165 -12.96 6.67 6.32
CA GLN A 165 -13.70 5.41 6.49
C GLN A 165 -12.75 4.22 6.51
N ASP A 166 -11.74 4.20 5.64
CA ASP A 166 -10.71 3.15 5.65
C ASP A 166 -9.93 3.16 6.98
N VAL A 167 -9.63 4.35 7.52
CA VAL A 167 -9.02 4.52 8.86
C VAL A 167 -9.92 3.91 9.95
N ALA A 168 -11.21 4.20 9.92
CA ALA A 168 -12.17 3.66 10.89
C ALA A 168 -12.29 2.12 10.79
N ASP A 169 -12.32 1.60 9.57
CA ASP A 169 -12.45 0.17 9.26
C ASP A 169 -11.20 -0.62 9.69
N VAL A 170 -9.99 -0.07 9.47
CA VAL A 170 -8.71 -0.73 9.78
C VAL A 170 -8.37 -0.65 11.27
N ARG A 171 -8.83 0.38 12.00
CA ARG A 171 -8.47 0.61 13.41
C ARG A 171 -8.54 -0.63 14.32
N PRO A 172 -9.60 -1.46 14.30
CA PRO A 172 -9.66 -2.67 15.13
C PRO A 172 -8.69 -3.78 14.70
N TYR A 173 -8.09 -3.72 13.52
CA TYR A 173 -7.20 -4.74 12.94
C TYR A 173 -5.71 -4.40 13.01
N ILE A 174 -5.36 -3.19 13.46
CA ILE A 174 -3.97 -2.69 13.44
C ILE A 174 -2.98 -3.66 14.10
N ASP A 175 -3.33 -4.22 15.26
CA ASP A 175 -2.42 -5.11 15.98
C ASP A 175 -2.22 -6.45 15.24
N LYS A 176 -3.27 -6.95 14.56
CA LYS A 176 -3.18 -8.15 13.71
C LYS A 176 -2.27 -7.90 12.51
N PHE A 177 -2.45 -6.77 11.83
CA PHE A 177 -1.59 -6.39 10.71
C PHE A 177 -0.13 -6.17 11.13
N LYS A 178 0.11 -5.48 12.24
CA LYS A 178 1.47 -5.28 12.77
C LYS A 178 2.13 -6.60 13.08
N ALA A 179 1.42 -7.52 13.75
CA ALA A 179 1.95 -8.84 14.07
C ALA A 179 2.35 -9.59 12.79
N GLU A 180 1.56 -9.50 11.72
CA GLU A 180 1.90 -10.14 10.45
C GLU A 180 3.13 -9.50 9.80
N MET A 181 3.12 -8.18 9.63
CA MET A 181 4.20 -7.46 8.94
C MET A 181 5.52 -7.44 9.72
N MET A 182 5.49 -7.66 11.03
CA MET A 182 6.69 -7.72 11.87
C MET A 182 7.29 -9.13 12.00
N LYS A 183 6.65 -10.19 11.47
CA LYS A 183 7.20 -11.57 11.55
C LYS A 183 8.60 -11.68 10.97
N GLU A 184 8.92 -10.95 9.91
CA GLU A 184 10.27 -10.98 9.30
C GLU A 184 11.33 -10.22 10.13
N ALA A 185 10.95 -9.24 10.94
CA ALA A 185 11.91 -8.41 11.67
C ALA A 185 12.64 -9.15 12.82
N ASP A 186 12.01 -10.19 13.38
CA ASP A 186 12.55 -10.99 14.48
C ASP A 186 13.34 -12.23 13.99
N GLU A 187 13.06 -12.77 12.80
CA GLU A 187 13.79 -13.95 12.29
C GLU A 187 15.24 -13.65 11.89
N ASP A 188 15.53 -12.44 11.42
CA ASP A 188 16.89 -12.02 11.08
C ASP A 188 17.77 -11.75 12.32
N GLN A 189 17.17 -11.53 13.50
CA GLN A 189 17.93 -11.38 14.76
C GLN A 189 18.41 -12.71 15.35
N HIS A 190 17.85 -13.84 14.92
CA HIS A 190 18.23 -15.17 15.40
C HIS A 190 19.13 -15.95 14.44
N LYS A 191 19.52 -15.36 13.30
CA LYS A 191 20.44 -15.95 12.32
C LYS A 191 21.84 -15.30 12.27
N GLN A 192 22.19 -14.45 13.25
CA GLN A 192 23.57 -13.96 13.44
C GLN A 192 24.34 -14.75 14.50
#